data_AF-A0A838PIN4-F1
#
_entry.id   AF-A0A838PIN4-F1
#
_cell.length_a   1.000
_cell.length_b   1.000
_cell.length_c   1.000
_cell.angle_alpha   90.00
_cell.angle_beta   90.00
_cell.angle_gamma   90.00
#
_symmetry.space_group_name_H-M   'P 1'
#
loop_
_entity.id
_entity.type
_entity.pdbx_description
1 polymer ?
#
loop_
_entity_poly.entity_id
_entity_poly.type
_entity_poly.pdbx_seq_one_letter_code
_entity_poly.pdbx_strand_id
1 'polypeptide(L)' 'ILACDAYDAMTTDRPYRAAMSDGQARAELLRNAGAQFDERVVAALMQVLEPVSGSGAQPAPSESR' A
#
# COMPACT_ATOMS: atom_id res chain seq x y z
N ILE A 1 -9.34 -6.39 -8.27
CA ILE A 1 -9.13 -5.17 -7.45
C ILE A 1 -7.63 -5.05 -7.23
N LEU A 2 -7.06 -3.88 -7.48
CA LEU A 2 -5.61 -3.65 -7.33
C LEU A 2 -5.29 -3.46 -5.84
N ALA A 3 -4.08 -3.82 -5.40
CA ALA A 3 -3.67 -3.71 -3.99
C ALA A 3 -3.82 -2.27 -3.44
N CYS A 4 -3.59 -1.26 -4.29
CA CYS A 4 -3.79 0.15 -3.94
C CYS A 4 -5.26 0.49 -3.72
N ASP A 5 -6.18 0.02 -4.57
CA ASP A 5 -7.62 0.24 -4.40
C ASP A 5 -8.13 -0.44 -3.12
N ALA A 6 -7.59 -1.62 -2.82
CA ALA A 6 -7.90 -2.33 -1.58
C ALA A 6 -7.41 -1.54 -0.36
N TYR A 7 -6.19 -1.02 -0.42
CA TYR A 7 -5.62 -0.16 0.62
C TYR A 7 -6.47 1.09 0.86
N ASP A 8 -6.76 1.83 -0.21
CA ASP A 8 -7.59 3.05 -0.15
C ASP A 8 -8.99 2.76 0.42
N ALA A 9 -9.61 1.67 -0.02
CA ALA A 9 -10.91 1.26 0.51
C ALA A 9 -10.87 0.85 1.98
N MET A 10 -9.73 0.33 2.48
CA MET A 10 -9.53 -0.01 3.89
C MET A 10 -9.29 1.22 4.76
N THR A 11 -8.54 2.21 4.27
CA THR A 11 -8.17 3.43 5.02
C THR A 11 -9.15 4.59 4.86
N THR A 12 -10.15 4.47 3.99
CA THR A 12 -11.18 5.50 3.78
C THR A 12 -12.42 5.22 4.62
N ASP A 13 -12.92 6.26 5.29
CA ASP A 13 -14.15 6.19 6.07
C ASP A 13 -15.35 6.00 5.15
N ARG A 14 -16.27 5.10 5.52
CA ARG A 14 -17.51 4.87 4.78
C ARG A 14 -18.70 5.00 5.73
N PRO A 15 -19.90 5.36 5.24
CA PRO A 15 -21.07 5.64 6.09
C PRO A 15 -21.44 4.53 7.10
N TYR A 16 -20.99 3.30 6.88
CA TYR A 16 -21.27 2.13 7.70
C TYR A 16 -20.02 1.45 8.29
N ARG A 17 -18.84 2.02 8.08
CA ARG A 17 -17.56 1.43 8.51
C ARG A 17 -16.51 2.52 8.71
N ALA A 18 -15.98 2.59 9.92
CA ALA A 18 -14.81 3.38 10.20
C ALA A 18 -13.60 2.87 9.40
N ALA A 19 -12.78 3.81 8.94
CA ALA A 19 -11.49 3.50 8.33
C ALA A 19 -10.64 2.61 9.25
N MET A 20 -9.95 1.63 8.66
CA MET A 20 -8.87 0.91 9.34
C MET A 20 -7.69 1.85 9.56
N SER A 21 -6.93 1.62 10.63
CA SER A 21 -5.63 2.27 10.75
C SER A 21 -4.70 1.80 9.63
N ASP A 22 -3.75 2.64 9.28
CA ASP A 22 -2.69 2.33 8.32
C ASP A 22 -2.01 0.98 8.63
N GLY A 23 -1.64 0.73 9.89
CA GLY A 23 -1.06 -0.55 10.30
C GLY A 23 -2.00 -1.75 10.13
N GLN A 24 -3.30 -1.57 10.38
CA GLN A 24 -4.29 -2.63 10.15
C GLN A 24 -4.47 -2.95 8.67
N ALA A 25 -4.54 -1.92 7.82
CA ALA A 25 -4.66 -2.11 6.37
C ALA A 25 -3.43 -2.82 5.79
N ARG A 26 -2.22 -2.45 6.23
CA ARG A 26 -0.96 -3.13 5.84
C ARG A 26 -0.94 -4.59 6.27
N ALA A 27 -1.32 -4.89 7.51
CA ALA A 27 -1.39 -6.26 8.00
C ALA A 27 -2.35 -7.12 7.18
N GLU A 28 -3.51 -6.56 6.80
CA GLU A 28 -4.49 -7.28 5.99
C GLU A 28 -4.00 -7.54 4.56
N LEU A 29 -3.30 -6.58 3.93
CA LEU A 29 -2.67 -6.81 2.62
C LEU A 29 -1.60 -7.91 2.68
N LEU A 30 -0.75 -7.91 3.71
CA LEU A 30 0.28 -8.92 3.91
C LEU A 30 -0.32 -10.31 4.14
N ARG A 31 -1.39 -10.41 4.92
CA ARG A 31 -2.10 -11.69 5.16
C ARG A 31 -2.67 -12.31 3.90
N ASN A 32 -3.07 -11.50 2.92
CA ASN A 32 -3.68 -11.95 1.68
C ASN A 32 -2.70 -11.94 0.48
N ALA A 33 -1.41 -11.64 0.72
CA ALA A 33 -0.36 -11.69 -0.28
C ALA A 33 -0.09 -13.14 -0.73
N GLY A 34 0.15 -13.33 -2.03
CA GLY A 34 0.33 -14.66 -2.64
C GLY A 34 -0.97 -15.44 -2.88
N ALA A 35 -2.10 -14.96 -2.38
CA ALA A 35 -3.42 -15.57 -2.60
C ALA A 35 -4.35 -14.63 -3.40
N GLN A 36 -4.72 -13.49 -2.83
CA GLN A 36 -5.60 -12.51 -3.48
C GLN A 36 -4.82 -11.37 -4.13
N PHE A 37 -3.60 -11.12 -3.65
CA PHE A 37 -2.71 -10.10 -4.17
C PHE A 37 -1.38 -10.73 -4.60
N ASP A 38 -0.76 -10.16 -5.61
CA ASP A 38 0.61 -10.54 -5.98
C ASP A 38 1.58 -10.11 -4.87
N GLU A 39 2.41 -11.05 -4.41
CA GLU A 39 3.36 -10.82 -3.32
C GLU A 39 4.34 -9.68 -3.59
N ARG A 40 4.76 -9.51 -4.86
CA ARG A 40 5.72 -8.47 -5.26
C ARG A 40 5.06 -7.10 -5.26
N VAL A 41 3.79 -7.04 -5.64
CA VAL A 41 3.00 -5.80 -5.60
C VAL A 41 2.78 -5.36 -4.16
N VAL A 42 2.42 -6.28 -3.26
CA VAL A 42 2.26 -5.96 -1.84
C VAL A 42 3.58 -5.49 -1.24
N ALA A 43 4.70 -6.17 -1.53
CA ALA A 43 6.01 -5.77 -1.04
C ALA A 43 6.41 -4.35 -1.53
N ALA A 44 6.21 -4.05 -2.82
CA ALA A 44 6.46 -2.72 -3.37
C ALA A 44 5.58 -1.64 -2.71
N LEU A 45 4.30 -1.96 -2.47
CA LEU A 45 3.37 -1.04 -1.81
C LEU A 45 3.81 -0.76 -0.36
N MET A 46 4.25 -1.77 0.40
CA MET A 46 4.76 -1.57 1.75
C MET A 46 5.95 -0.60 1.78
N GLN A 47 6.89 -0.73 0.85
CA GLN A 47 8.05 0.16 0.73
C GLN A 47 7.66 1.62 0.46
N VAL A 48 6.62 1.84 -0.34
CA VAL A 48 6.11 3.20 -0.62
C VAL A 48 5.37 3.78 0.58
N LEU A 49 4.68 2.93 1.35
CA LEU A 49 3.92 3.34 2.53
C LEU A 49 4.81 3.51 3.77
N GLU A 50 6.02 2.94 3.81
CA GLU A 50 6.96 3.17 4.89
C GLU A 50 7.19 4.68 5.08
N PRO A 51 6.91 5.24 6.29
CA PRO A 51 7.12 6.65 6.53
C PRO A 51 8.60 6.93 6.32
N VAL A 52 8.90 7.88 5.43
CA VAL A 52 10.26 8.29 5.10
C VAL A 52 10.90 8.81 6.38
N SER A 53 11.57 7.92 7.10
CA SER A 53 12.36 8.25 8.28
C SER A 53 13.61 8.89 7.69
N GLY A 54 13.55 10.22 7.55
CA GLY A 54 14.29 10.99 6.55
C GLY A 54 15.72 10.51 6.29
N SER A 55 15.97 10.02 5.07
CA SER A 55 17.09 10.36 4.19
C SER A 55 17.09 9.43 2.97
N GLY A 56 17.09 9.99 1.76
CA GLY A 56 17.68 9.34 0.58
C GLY A 56 16.75 8.88 -0.54
N ALA A 57 16.69 9.71 -1.59
CA ALA A 57 16.51 9.35 -3.00
C ALA A 57 15.13 8.83 -3.46
N GLN A 58 14.29 9.75 -3.92
CA GLN A 58 13.41 9.46 -5.06
C GLN A 58 14.27 9.39 -6.33
N PRO A 59 14.38 8.25 -7.04
CA PRO A 59 14.83 8.30 -8.43
C PRO A 59 13.72 8.98 -9.23
N ALA A 60 13.99 10.18 -9.72
CA ALA A 60 13.19 10.80 -10.76
C ALA A 60 13.05 9.80 -11.93
N PRO A 61 11.85 9.62 -12.51
CA PRO A 61 11.72 8.81 -13.69
C PRO A 61 12.56 9.44 -14.80
N SER A 62 13.61 8.73 -15.22
CA SER A 62 14.36 9.05 -16.42
C SER A 62 13.48 8.74 -17.63
N GLU A 63 12.61 9.68 -18.00
CA GLU A 63 12.00 9.68 -19.33
C GLU A 63 13.07 10.07 -20.35
N SER A 64 13.75 9.05 -20.88
CA SER A 64 14.46 9.14 -22.16
C SER A 64 13.64 8.36 -23.19
N ARG A 65 12.78 9.07 -23.94
CA ARG A 65 12.69 8.96 -25.41
C ARG A 65 11.75 10.02 -25.98
#